data_AF-A0A4P6XL13-F1
#
_entry.id   AF-A0A4P6XL13-F1
#
_cell.length_a   1.000
_cell.length_b   1.000
_cell.length_c   1.000
_cell.angle_alpha   90.00
_cell.angle_beta   90.00
_cell.angle_gamma   90.00
#
_symmetry.space_group_name_H-M   'P 1'
#
loop_
_entity.id
_entity.type
_entity.pdbx_description
1 polymer ?
#
loop_
_entity_poly.entity_id
_entity_poly.type
_entity_poly.pdbx_seq_one_letter_code
_entity_poly.pdbx_strand_id
1 'polypeptide(L)'
;MADKFPEIDVDTSGQDIEGDFFSREKELVGDEFRTEEDNAVLAESAADEDEEIQEFKEQFPEVEDTEPTLQTSEPVESDEDEFEGFSSAPQNPLTEGESEPLKEWQQRRELEIAEREKANAKKKAEIIASAQQSIDDFYDNHNNKKEEHAKQVLKEQEEFLEKRDGFLTRGTLWDRVNELVKEAGEGSDSGRDKSRFKGLLTKLKGKENVPGAAGYAS
;
A
#
# COMPACT_ATOMS: atom_id res chain seq x y z
N MET A 1 6.37 12.31 23.69
CA MET A 1 5.98 12.22 22.26
C MET A 1 5.02 11.04 22.00
N ALA A 2 4.43 10.43 23.03
CA ALA A 2 3.45 9.34 22.86
C ALA A 2 1.99 9.87 22.77
N ASP A 3 1.71 11.09 23.20
CA ASP A 3 0.34 11.63 23.32
C ASP A 3 -0.26 12.16 22.01
N LYS A 4 0.29 11.81 20.84
CA LYS A 4 -0.17 12.31 19.54
C LYS A 4 -0.83 11.24 18.66
N PHE A 5 -1.05 10.04 19.20
CA PHE A 5 -1.77 8.98 18.49
C PHE A 5 -2.98 8.52 19.31
N PRO A 6 -4.15 8.33 18.67
CA PRO A 6 -5.29 7.71 19.33
C PRO A 6 -4.94 6.27 19.71
N GLU A 7 -5.28 5.89 20.95
CA GLU A 7 -5.11 4.51 21.43
C GLU A 7 -6.03 3.60 20.61
N ILE A 8 -5.45 2.57 20.00
CA ILE A 8 -6.20 1.56 19.26
C ILE A 8 -6.72 0.55 20.28
N ASP A 9 -8.01 0.65 20.60
CA ASP A 9 -8.72 -0.31 21.45
C ASP A 9 -9.14 -1.52 20.61
N VAL A 10 -8.21 -2.45 20.40
CA VAL A 10 -8.53 -3.79 19.89
C VAL A 10 -8.35 -4.76 21.03
N ASP A 11 -9.45 -5.35 21.49
CA ASP A 11 -9.43 -6.38 22.53
C ASP A 11 -8.79 -7.65 21.98
N THR A 12 -7.53 -7.91 22.37
CA THR A 12 -6.80 -9.14 22.02
C THR A 12 -6.91 -10.21 23.11
N SER A 13 -7.76 -10.01 24.12
CA SER A 13 -7.85 -10.92 25.26
C SER A 13 -8.88 -12.03 25.02
N GLY A 14 -8.45 -13.10 24.32
CA GLY A 14 -9.16 -14.39 24.34
C GLY A 14 -9.60 -14.97 22.99
N GLN A 15 -9.03 -14.53 21.87
CA GLN A 15 -9.14 -15.30 20.63
C GLN A 15 -7.96 -16.26 20.52
N ASP A 16 -8.22 -17.56 20.69
CA ASP A 16 -7.26 -18.62 20.37
C ASP A 16 -6.76 -18.39 18.95
N ILE A 17 -5.45 -18.10 18.83
CA ILE A 17 -4.79 -17.77 17.57
C ILE A 17 -4.45 -19.06 16.83
N GLU A 18 -5.45 -19.89 16.56
CA GLU A 18 -5.31 -21.06 15.70
C GLU A 18 -5.85 -20.74 14.31
N GLY A 19 -4.93 -20.44 13.38
CA GLY A 19 -5.23 -20.16 11.99
C GLY A 19 -4.16 -19.29 11.33
N ASP A 20 -3.89 -19.56 10.06
CA ASP A 20 -2.98 -18.76 9.23
C ASP A 20 -3.41 -17.29 9.24
N PHE A 21 -2.46 -16.40 9.56
CA PHE A 21 -2.66 -14.96 9.70
C PHE A 21 -3.38 -14.35 8.49
N PHE A 22 -3.07 -14.85 7.29
CA PHE A 22 -3.72 -14.41 6.05
C PHE A 22 -5.19 -14.76 5.97
N SER A 23 -5.57 -15.97 6.42
CA SER A 23 -6.97 -16.40 6.43
C SER A 23 -7.80 -15.57 7.40
N ARG A 24 -7.22 -15.21 8.55
CA ARG A 24 -7.88 -14.37 9.56
C ARG A 24 -8.10 -12.94 9.08
N GLU A 25 -7.07 -12.32 8.52
CA GLU A 25 -7.18 -10.95 7.97
C GLU A 25 -8.19 -10.89 6.82
N LYS A 26 -8.17 -11.90 5.95
CA LYS A 26 -9.13 -12.02 4.85
C LYS A 26 -10.58 -12.16 5.33
N GLU A 27 -10.83 -12.89 6.42
CA GLU A 27 -12.18 -13.02 6.98
C GLU A 27 -12.63 -11.73 7.67
N LEU A 28 -11.73 -11.04 8.37
CA LEU A 28 -12.03 -9.80 9.10
C LEU A 28 -12.29 -8.61 8.15
N VAL A 29 -11.49 -8.50 7.09
CA VAL A 29 -11.54 -7.37 6.14
C VAL A 29 -12.52 -7.63 4.99
N GLY A 30 -12.85 -8.89 4.71
CA GLY A 30 -13.81 -9.28 3.68
C GLY A 30 -13.33 -8.94 2.26
N ASP A 31 -14.28 -8.89 1.32
CA ASP A 31 -13.99 -8.63 -0.11
C ASP A 31 -13.97 -7.12 -0.46
N GLU A 32 -14.00 -6.21 0.52
CA GLU A 32 -14.13 -4.76 0.29
C GLU A 32 -12.92 -4.11 -0.41
N PHE A 33 -11.76 -4.78 -0.40
CA PHE A 33 -10.53 -4.32 -1.05
C PHE A 33 -10.13 -5.15 -2.26
N ARG A 34 -10.89 -6.18 -2.63
CA ARG A 34 -10.56 -7.00 -3.79
C ARG A 34 -10.94 -6.31 -5.08
N THR A 35 -9.96 -6.11 -5.95
CA THR A 35 -10.14 -5.62 -7.31
C THR A 35 -10.04 -6.76 -8.32
N GLU A 36 -10.58 -6.58 -9.54
CA GLU A 36 -10.45 -7.58 -10.62
C GLU A 36 -8.99 -7.84 -11.00
N GLU A 37 -8.11 -6.87 -10.75
CA GLU A 37 -6.67 -6.93 -11.01
C GLU A 37 -5.93 -7.79 -9.97
N ASP A 38 -6.40 -7.84 -8.71
CA ASP A 38 -5.77 -8.64 -7.65
C ASP A 38 -5.84 -10.15 -7.93
N ASN A 39 -6.88 -10.63 -8.63
CA ASN A 39 -6.97 -12.03 -9.04
C ASN A 39 -5.90 -12.41 -10.07
N ALA A 40 -5.48 -11.47 -10.91
CA ALA A 40 -4.41 -11.69 -11.87
C ALA A 40 -3.06 -11.78 -11.15
N VAL A 41 -2.82 -10.91 -10.16
CA VAL A 41 -1.59 -10.90 -9.36
C VAL A 41 -1.49 -12.16 -8.47
N LEU A 42 -2.59 -12.60 -7.86
CA LEU A 42 -2.64 -13.85 -7.09
C LEU A 42 -2.43 -15.11 -7.94
N ALA A 43 -2.89 -15.09 -9.19
CA ALA A 43 -2.66 -16.20 -10.12
C ALA A 43 -1.22 -16.23 -10.64
N GLU A 44 -0.60 -15.06 -10.82
CA GLU A 44 0.81 -14.92 -11.21
C GLU A 44 1.74 -15.35 -10.06
N SER A 45 1.46 -14.93 -8.81
CA SER A 45 2.26 -15.33 -7.65
C SER A 45 2.17 -16.83 -7.36
N ALA A 46 0.99 -17.44 -7.52
CA ALA A 46 0.82 -18.88 -7.34
C ALA A 46 1.56 -19.71 -8.43
N ALA A 47 1.70 -19.16 -9.63
CA ALA A 47 2.49 -19.80 -10.69
C ALA A 47 4.00 -19.65 -10.45
N ASP A 48 4.45 -18.49 -9.99
CA ASP A 48 5.85 -18.23 -9.64
C ASP A 48 6.29 -19.04 -8.40
N GLU A 49 5.42 -19.22 -7.40
CA GLU A 49 5.71 -20.05 -6.22
C GLU A 49 6.00 -21.51 -6.60
N ASP A 50 5.22 -22.08 -7.52
CA ASP A 50 5.44 -23.46 -7.98
C ASP A 50 6.75 -23.62 -8.77
N GLU A 51 7.19 -22.59 -9.50
CA GLU A 51 8.47 -22.57 -10.21
C GLU A 51 9.65 -22.39 -9.23
N GLU A 52 9.55 -21.49 -8.25
CA GLU A 52 10.58 -21.26 -7.23
C GLU A 52 10.75 -22.49 -6.31
N ILE A 53 9.65 -23.17 -5.96
CA ILE A 53 9.68 -24.43 -5.19
C ILE A 53 10.33 -25.57 -6.00
N GLN A 54 10.11 -25.63 -7.31
CA GLN A 54 10.77 -26.61 -8.18
C GLN A 54 12.26 -26.33 -8.30
N GLU A 55 12.66 -25.06 -8.49
CA GLU A 55 14.06 -24.66 -8.57
C GLU A 55 14.81 -24.93 -7.25
N PHE A 56 14.15 -24.73 -6.10
CA PHE A 56 14.68 -25.11 -4.79
C PHE A 56 14.92 -26.62 -4.65
N LYS A 57 13.98 -27.46 -5.12
CA LYS A 57 14.10 -28.93 -5.12
C LYS A 57 15.22 -29.44 -6.03
N GLU A 58 15.52 -28.73 -7.12
CA GLU A 58 16.65 -29.05 -7.99
C GLU A 58 18.00 -28.67 -7.37
N GLN A 59 18.07 -27.55 -6.65
CA GLN A 59 19.31 -27.10 -5.98
C GLN A 59 19.62 -27.86 -4.69
N PHE A 60 18.60 -28.44 -4.05
CA PHE A 60 18.74 -29.28 -2.88
C PHE A 60 18.06 -30.63 -3.16
N PRO A 61 18.79 -31.62 -3.71
CA PRO A 61 18.21 -32.93 -3.96
C PRO A 61 17.63 -33.48 -2.64
N GLU A 62 16.35 -33.85 -2.67
CA GLU A 62 15.65 -34.45 -1.53
C GLU A 62 16.50 -35.63 -1.01
N VAL A 63 17.07 -35.44 0.18
CA VAL A 63 17.70 -36.53 0.90
C VAL A 63 16.56 -37.46 1.29
N GLU A 64 16.61 -38.69 0.80
CA GLU A 64 15.65 -39.75 1.13
C GLU A 64 15.37 -39.73 2.64
N ASP A 65 14.15 -39.32 3.00
CA ASP A 65 13.63 -39.33 4.37
C ASP A 65 13.58 -40.77 4.86
N THR A 66 14.73 -41.27 5.29
CA THR A 66 14.80 -42.26 6.35
C THR A 66 14.56 -41.52 7.66
N GLU A 67 13.34 -41.06 7.85
CA GLU A 67 12.85 -40.59 9.14
C GLU A 67 13.07 -41.71 10.18
N PRO A 68 13.82 -41.46 11.28
CA PRO A 68 13.56 -42.19 12.49
C PRO A 68 12.16 -41.80 12.92
N THR A 69 11.23 -42.74 12.82
CA THR A 69 9.81 -42.61 13.15
C THR A 69 9.59 -41.82 14.44
N LEU A 70 9.16 -40.56 14.33
CA LEU A 70 8.54 -39.83 15.45
C LEU A 70 7.09 -40.28 15.54
N GLN A 71 6.88 -41.42 16.22
CA GLN A 71 5.55 -41.83 16.65
C GLN A 71 5.04 -40.83 17.68
N THR A 72 3.92 -40.18 17.34
CA THR A 72 2.95 -39.66 18.31
C THR A 72 2.70 -40.73 19.38
N SER A 73 2.88 -40.38 20.64
CA SER A 73 2.37 -41.16 21.76
C SER A 73 1.70 -40.27 22.80
N GLU A 74 0.40 -40.51 22.95
CA GLU A 74 -0.30 -40.42 24.23
C GLU A 74 0.45 -41.20 25.34
N PRO A 75 0.15 -40.94 26.63
CA PRO A 75 1.11 -41.10 27.71
C PRO A 75 1.37 -42.59 28.00
N VAL A 76 2.60 -43.02 27.76
CA VAL A 76 3.09 -44.32 28.20
C VAL A 76 3.99 -44.15 29.42
N GLU A 77 3.49 -44.73 30.50
CA GLU A 77 4.16 -45.08 31.73
C GLU A 77 5.50 -45.79 31.44
N SER A 78 6.48 -45.51 32.30
CA SER A 78 7.80 -46.14 32.44
C SER A 78 8.10 -47.38 31.60
N ASP A 79 9.16 -47.30 30.79
CA ASP A 79 10.22 -48.30 30.83
C ASP A 79 11.57 -47.60 30.57
N GLU A 80 12.46 -47.79 31.53
CA GLU A 80 13.89 -47.50 31.46
C GLU A 80 14.55 -48.34 30.37
N ASP A 81 15.75 -47.93 29.95
CA ASP A 81 16.69 -48.65 29.08
C ASP A 81 16.53 -48.41 27.56
N GLU A 82 17.37 -47.49 27.03
CA GLU A 82 18.24 -47.69 25.85
C GLU A 82 18.69 -46.35 25.21
N PHE A 83 19.23 -45.42 26.01
CA PHE A 83 20.03 -44.29 25.52
C PHE A 83 21.30 -44.11 26.37
N GLU A 84 22.09 -45.16 26.50
CA GLU A 84 23.39 -45.14 27.21
C GLU A 84 24.56 -45.29 26.22
N GLY A 85 24.70 -44.33 25.30
CA GLY A 85 25.80 -44.35 24.30
C GLY A 85 26.82 -43.21 24.41
N PHE A 86 26.50 -42.11 25.09
CA PHE A 86 27.34 -40.90 25.05
C PHE A 86 27.66 -40.28 26.42
N SER A 87 27.19 -40.87 27.53
CA SER A 87 27.31 -40.27 28.86
C SER A 87 28.14 -41.15 29.79
N SER A 88 29.47 -41.15 29.69
CA SER A 88 30.39 -41.32 30.85
C SER A 88 31.88 -41.41 30.48
N ALA A 89 32.40 -40.52 29.62
CA ALA A 89 33.81 -40.21 29.72
C ALA A 89 34.00 -39.30 30.96
N PRO A 90 34.76 -39.71 32.01
CA PRO A 90 34.97 -38.88 33.19
C PRO A 90 35.64 -37.57 32.76
N GLN A 91 34.88 -36.49 32.82
CA GLN A 91 35.39 -35.12 32.70
C GLN A 91 36.23 -34.86 33.96
N ASN A 92 37.52 -35.15 33.90
CA ASN A 92 38.45 -34.64 34.92
C ASN A 92 38.26 -33.12 34.96
N PRO A 93 38.01 -32.50 36.13
CA PRO A 93 38.09 -31.06 36.26
C PRO A 93 39.58 -30.67 36.25
N LEU A 94 40.23 -30.80 35.10
CA LEU A 94 41.45 -30.08 34.81
C LEU A 94 41.02 -28.62 34.70
N THR A 95 41.04 -27.93 35.84
CA THR A 95 41.15 -26.48 35.90
C THR A 95 42.55 -26.09 35.41
N GLU A 96 42.89 -26.46 34.18
CA GLU A 96 44.02 -25.91 33.47
C GLU A 96 43.51 -24.59 32.89
N GLY A 97 44.08 -23.48 33.36
CA GLY A 97 43.70 -22.15 32.88
C GLY A 97 43.66 -22.14 31.36
N GLU A 98 42.64 -21.49 30.80
CA GLU A 98 42.37 -21.44 29.36
C GLU A 98 43.69 -21.33 28.59
N SER A 99 43.91 -22.25 27.65
CA SER A 99 45.16 -22.28 26.90
C SER A 99 45.36 -20.94 26.18
N GLU A 100 46.58 -20.41 26.21
CA GLU A 100 46.91 -19.12 25.58
C GLU A 100 46.39 -18.98 24.13
N PRO A 101 46.41 -20.03 23.28
CA PRO A 101 45.82 -19.97 21.94
C PRO A 101 44.30 -19.77 21.93
N LEU A 102 43.58 -20.32 22.91
CA LEU A 102 42.13 -20.14 23.05
C LEU A 102 41.79 -18.69 23.45
N LYS A 103 42.56 -18.10 24.36
CA LYS A 103 42.40 -16.70 24.76
C LYS A 103 42.63 -15.76 23.58
N GLU A 104 43.71 -15.97 22.81
CA GLU A 104 43.99 -15.17 21.62
C GLU A 104 42.89 -15.31 20.55
N TRP A 105 42.35 -16.52 20.38
CA TRP A 105 41.24 -16.76 19.44
C TRP A 105 39.95 -16.07 19.88
N GLN A 106 39.60 -16.16 21.16
CA GLN A 106 38.44 -15.46 21.73
C GLN A 106 38.57 -13.95 21.55
N GLN A 107 39.73 -13.36 21.87
CA GLN A 107 39.98 -11.92 21.70
C GLN A 107 39.86 -11.49 20.23
N ARG A 108 40.41 -12.26 19.27
CA ARG A 108 40.26 -11.96 17.84
C ARG A 108 38.80 -12.04 17.39
N ARG A 109 38.07 -13.07 17.82
CA ARG A 109 36.66 -13.26 17.50
C ARG A 109 35.80 -12.13 18.07
N GLU A 110 36.05 -11.74 19.31
CA GLU A 110 35.32 -10.67 19.97
C GLU A 110 35.57 -9.31 19.31
N LEU A 111 36.80 -9.04 18.87
CA LEU A 111 37.10 -7.85 18.06
C LEU A 111 36.35 -7.86 16.71
N GLU A 112 36.31 -9.01 16.02
CA GLU A 112 35.60 -9.14 14.74
C GLU A 112 34.07 -8.99 14.92
N ILE A 113 33.52 -9.55 15.99
CA ILE A 113 32.11 -9.39 16.35
C ILE A 113 31.82 -7.91 16.66
N ALA A 114 32.65 -7.26 17.48
CA ALA A 114 32.47 -5.85 17.83
C ALA A 114 32.54 -4.93 16.59
N GLU A 115 33.40 -5.23 15.62
CA GLU A 115 33.46 -4.49 14.36
C GLU A 115 32.18 -4.69 13.53
N ARG A 116 31.70 -5.94 13.40
CA ARG A 116 30.43 -6.22 12.70
C ARG A 116 29.24 -5.59 13.40
N GLU A 117 29.16 -5.65 14.71
CA GLU A 117 28.09 -5.02 15.49
C GLU A 117 28.10 -3.51 15.33
N LYS A 118 29.28 -2.87 15.34
CA LYS A 118 29.41 -1.44 15.08
C LYS A 118 28.96 -1.07 13.66
N ALA A 119 29.30 -1.87 12.65
CA ALA A 119 28.83 -1.67 11.29
C ALA A 119 27.31 -1.86 11.16
N ASN A 120 26.76 -2.88 11.81
CA ASN A 120 25.33 -3.16 11.82
C ASN A 120 24.54 -2.06 12.54
N ALA A 121 25.02 -1.60 13.71
CA ALA A 121 24.42 -0.50 14.46
C ALA A 121 24.39 0.80 13.64
N LYS A 122 25.45 1.11 12.89
CA LYS A 122 25.47 2.26 11.97
C LYS A 122 24.42 2.12 10.87
N LYS A 123 24.35 0.96 10.19
CA LYS A 123 23.34 0.71 9.16
C LYS A 123 21.93 0.83 9.70
N LYS A 124 21.66 0.28 10.90
CA LYS A 124 20.37 0.43 11.57
C LYS A 124 20.03 1.89 11.84
N ALA A 125 20.98 2.67 12.35
CA ALA A 125 20.78 4.10 12.57
C ALA A 125 20.52 4.88 11.27
N GLU A 126 21.24 4.56 10.19
CA GLU A 126 21.05 5.16 8.86
C GLU A 126 19.66 4.82 8.29
N ILE A 127 19.21 3.56 8.42
CA ILE A 127 17.87 3.15 7.98
C ILE A 127 16.79 3.89 8.78
N ILE A 128 16.94 3.99 10.10
CA ILE A 128 15.98 4.71 10.95
C ILE A 128 15.95 6.20 10.56
N ALA A 129 17.10 6.83 10.37
CA ALA A 129 17.19 8.23 9.95
C ALA A 129 16.58 8.45 8.56
N SER A 130 16.87 7.56 7.60
CA SER A 130 16.26 7.61 6.27
C SER A 130 14.74 7.43 6.34
N ALA A 131 14.24 6.52 7.16
CA ALA A 131 12.81 6.29 7.32
C ALA A 131 12.12 7.52 7.94
N GLN A 132 12.74 8.15 8.95
CA GLN A 132 12.25 9.40 9.54
C GLN A 132 12.18 10.52 8.50
N GLN A 133 13.25 10.70 7.72
CA GLN A 133 13.27 11.69 6.65
C GLN A 133 12.19 11.40 5.59
N SER A 134 12.01 10.15 5.17
CA SER A 134 10.96 9.79 4.21
C SER A 134 9.55 10.07 4.74
N ILE A 135 9.32 9.93 6.04
CA ILE A 135 8.05 10.30 6.68
C ILE A 135 7.85 11.81 6.61
N ASP A 136 8.86 12.60 6.98
CA ASP A 136 8.77 14.06 6.93
C ASP A 136 8.54 14.56 5.49
N ASP A 137 9.31 14.04 4.53
CA ASP A 137 9.19 14.34 3.10
C ASP A 137 7.79 14.01 2.56
N PHE A 138 7.18 12.90 3.02
CA PHE A 138 5.82 12.52 2.62
C PHE A 138 4.80 13.55 3.10
N TYR A 139 4.87 13.95 4.37
CA TYR A 139 3.90 14.91 4.92
C TYR A 139 4.08 16.31 4.33
N ASP A 140 5.32 16.75 4.10
CA ASP A 140 5.59 18.03 3.44
C ASP A 140 5.04 18.02 2.01
N ASN A 141 5.31 16.97 1.23
CA ASN A 141 4.81 16.86 -0.14
C ASN A 141 3.28 16.75 -0.18
N HIS A 142 2.68 15.95 0.70
CA HIS A 142 1.24 15.80 0.78
C HIS A 142 0.55 17.12 1.14
N ASN A 143 1.07 17.85 2.15
CA ASN A 143 0.52 19.14 2.54
C ASN A 143 0.67 20.17 1.43
N ASN A 144 1.84 20.24 0.78
CA ASN A 144 2.06 21.11 -0.38
C ASN A 144 1.07 20.80 -1.51
N LYS A 145 0.90 19.51 -1.87
CA LYS A 145 -0.08 19.09 -2.89
C LYS A 145 -1.51 19.46 -2.51
N LYS A 146 -1.89 19.26 -1.25
CA LYS A 146 -3.22 19.62 -0.74
C LYS A 146 -3.45 21.12 -0.83
N GLU A 147 -2.46 21.93 -0.44
CA GLU A 147 -2.55 23.39 -0.52
C GLU A 147 -2.62 23.87 -1.96
N GLU A 148 -1.79 23.35 -2.86
CA GLU A 148 -1.82 23.69 -4.29
C GLU A 148 -3.15 23.28 -4.93
N HIS A 149 -3.66 22.10 -4.61
CA HIS A 149 -4.99 21.67 -5.07
C HIS A 149 -6.09 22.58 -4.53
N ALA A 150 -6.05 22.95 -3.24
CA ALA A 150 -7.02 23.88 -2.67
C ALA A 150 -6.96 25.26 -3.36
N LYS A 151 -5.76 25.79 -3.62
CA LYS A 151 -5.58 27.03 -4.38
C LYS A 151 -6.13 26.92 -5.80
N GLN A 152 -5.90 25.79 -6.46
CA GLN A 152 -6.42 25.52 -7.79
C GLN A 152 -7.96 25.50 -7.78
N VAL A 153 -8.58 24.78 -6.85
CA VAL A 153 -10.06 24.75 -6.71
C VAL A 153 -10.63 26.14 -6.45
N LEU A 154 -9.99 26.94 -5.59
CA LEU A 154 -10.43 28.31 -5.34
C LEU A 154 -10.31 29.19 -6.59
N LYS A 155 -9.23 29.06 -7.35
CA LYS A 155 -9.06 29.77 -8.62
C LYS A 155 -10.09 29.34 -9.66
N GLU A 156 -10.34 28.03 -9.80
CA GLU A 156 -11.37 27.50 -10.70
C GLU A 156 -12.77 27.96 -10.28
N GLN A 157 -13.03 28.07 -8.98
CA GLN A 157 -14.27 28.63 -8.45
C GLN A 157 -14.43 30.11 -8.82
N GLU A 158 -13.39 30.92 -8.63
CA GLU A 158 -13.39 32.33 -9.00
C GLU A 158 -13.61 32.50 -10.52
N GLU A 159 -12.86 31.75 -11.34
CA GLU A 159 -13.05 31.74 -12.80
C GLU A 159 -14.46 31.28 -13.19
N PHE A 160 -15.05 30.31 -12.48
CA PHE A 160 -16.42 29.86 -12.73
C PHE A 160 -17.45 30.94 -12.37
N LEU A 161 -17.26 31.63 -11.24
CA LEU A 161 -18.12 32.75 -10.85
C LEU A 161 -18.02 33.91 -11.84
N GLU A 162 -16.81 34.29 -12.26
CA GLU A 162 -16.58 35.30 -13.29
C GLU A 162 -17.22 34.89 -14.63
N LYS A 163 -17.04 33.63 -15.06
CA LYS A 163 -17.69 33.11 -16.27
C LYS A 163 -19.21 33.17 -16.15
N ARG A 164 -19.79 32.82 -15.00
CA ARG A 164 -21.24 32.87 -14.76
C ARG A 164 -21.76 34.30 -14.79
N ASP A 165 -21.14 35.21 -14.05
CA ASP A 165 -21.59 36.59 -13.91
C ASP A 165 -21.34 37.40 -15.18
N GLY A 166 -20.19 37.17 -15.84
CA GLY A 166 -19.87 37.67 -17.17
C GLY A 166 -20.80 37.09 -18.25
N PHE A 167 -21.18 35.82 -18.15
CA PHE A 167 -22.14 35.21 -19.06
C PHE A 167 -23.52 35.85 -18.95
N LEU A 168 -24.00 36.19 -17.75
CA LEU A 168 -25.32 36.81 -17.59
C LEU A 168 -25.36 38.26 -18.09
N THR A 169 -24.23 38.96 -18.05
CA THR A 169 -24.12 40.39 -18.40
C THR A 169 -23.70 40.65 -19.85
N ARG A 170 -23.11 39.68 -20.55
CA ARG A 170 -22.63 39.85 -21.93
C ARG A 170 -23.69 39.59 -23.00
N GLY A 171 -23.81 40.54 -23.93
CA GLY A 171 -24.55 40.38 -25.18
C GLY A 171 -26.06 40.21 -25.04
N THR A 172 -26.70 39.78 -26.13
CA THR A 172 -28.14 39.51 -26.17
C THR A 172 -28.45 38.12 -25.59
N LEU A 173 -29.70 37.87 -25.19
CA LEU A 173 -30.14 36.53 -24.76
C LEU A 173 -29.81 35.44 -25.81
N TRP A 174 -29.88 35.79 -27.10
CA TRP A 174 -29.61 34.86 -28.20
C TRP A 174 -28.12 34.55 -28.38
N ASP A 175 -27.21 35.46 -27.99
CA ASP A 175 -25.77 35.19 -27.97
C ASP A 175 -25.45 34.11 -26.91
N ARG A 176 -26.05 34.26 -25.72
CA ARG A 176 -25.95 33.32 -24.60
C ARG A 176 -26.50 31.93 -24.93
N VAL A 177 -27.68 31.87 -25.55
CA VAL A 177 -28.29 30.60 -26.00
C VAL A 177 -27.42 29.90 -27.05
N ASN A 178 -26.84 30.64 -27.99
CA ASN A 178 -26.00 30.06 -29.03
C ASN A 178 -24.68 29.50 -28.47
N GLU A 179 -24.13 30.12 -27.42
CA GLU A 179 -22.96 29.61 -26.71
C GLU A 179 -23.28 28.34 -25.92
N LEU A 180 -24.38 28.31 -25.15
CA LEU A 180 -24.84 27.11 -24.46
C LEU A 180 -25.13 25.95 -25.43
N VAL A 181 -25.70 26.23 -26.60
CA VAL A 181 -25.97 25.20 -27.62
C VAL A 181 -24.68 24.64 -28.23
N LYS A 182 -23.59 25.42 -28.25
CA LYS A 182 -22.27 24.93 -28.65
C LYS A 182 -21.60 24.11 -27.56
N GLU A 183 -21.68 24.57 -26.31
CA GLU A 183 -21.10 23.90 -25.14
C GLU A 183 -21.82 22.58 -24.81
N ALA A 184 -23.15 22.55 -24.89
CA ALA A 184 -23.96 21.35 -24.68
C ALA A 184 -23.75 20.26 -25.76
N GLY A 185 -23.02 20.59 -26.84
CA GLY A 185 -22.70 19.66 -27.91
C GLY A 185 -23.93 19.13 -28.65
N GLU A 186 -23.69 18.21 -29.59
CA GLU A 186 -24.75 17.46 -30.23
C GLU A 186 -25.13 16.30 -29.29
N GLY A 187 -26.11 16.54 -28.41
CA GLY A 187 -26.64 15.50 -27.53
C GLY A 187 -27.10 14.27 -28.31
N SER A 188 -27.21 13.11 -27.62
CA SER A 188 -27.50 11.80 -28.20
C SER A 188 -28.52 11.86 -29.33
N ASP A 189 -28.20 11.14 -30.42
CA ASP A 189 -28.86 11.21 -31.73
C ASP A 189 -30.33 10.76 -31.67
N SER A 190 -31.19 11.61 -31.11
CA SER A 190 -32.61 11.63 -31.41
C SER A 190 -32.68 12.14 -32.83
N GLY A 191 -32.85 11.24 -33.81
CA GLY A 191 -32.85 11.45 -35.28
C GLY A 191 -33.75 12.58 -35.83
N ARG A 192 -33.59 13.78 -35.28
CA ARG A 192 -34.20 15.06 -35.61
C ARG A 192 -33.06 15.97 -36.03
N ASP A 193 -33.10 16.40 -37.29
CA ASP A 193 -32.13 17.35 -37.82
C ASP A 193 -32.28 18.72 -37.14
N LYS A 194 -31.30 19.09 -36.32
CA LYS A 194 -31.23 20.38 -35.62
C LYS A 194 -30.50 21.46 -36.44
N SER A 195 -30.02 21.15 -37.65
CA SER A 195 -29.21 22.06 -38.47
C SER A 195 -29.97 23.34 -38.85
N ARG A 196 -31.25 23.22 -39.19
CA ARG A 196 -32.12 24.37 -39.50
C ARG A 196 -32.32 25.27 -38.27
N PHE A 197 -32.44 24.67 -37.09
CA PHE A 197 -32.60 25.39 -35.83
C PHE A 197 -31.30 26.09 -35.40
N LYS A 198 -30.15 25.40 -35.48
CA LYS A 198 -28.81 26.00 -35.31
C LYS A 198 -28.59 27.19 -36.25
N GLY A 199 -29.02 27.06 -37.51
CA GLY A 199 -28.99 28.14 -38.51
C GLY A 199 -29.89 29.33 -38.14
N LEU A 200 -31.06 29.07 -37.55
CA LEU A 200 -31.94 30.13 -37.02
C LEU A 200 -31.25 30.85 -35.85
N LEU A 201 -30.76 30.13 -34.84
CA LEU A 201 -30.09 30.72 -33.67
C LEU A 201 -28.88 31.59 -34.06
N THR A 202 -28.12 31.15 -35.06
CA THR A 202 -26.99 31.93 -35.60
C THR A 202 -27.45 33.23 -36.26
N LYS A 203 -28.64 33.26 -36.86
CA LYS A 203 -29.24 34.48 -37.43
C LYS A 203 -29.83 35.42 -36.39
N LEU A 204 -30.19 34.94 -35.19
CA LEU A 204 -30.68 35.76 -34.08
C LEU A 204 -29.53 36.35 -33.24
N LYS A 205 -28.35 35.75 -33.32
CA LYS A 205 -27.11 36.24 -32.71
C LYS A 205 -26.88 37.73 -33.01
N GLY A 206 -26.61 38.55 -31.99
CA GLY A 206 -26.26 39.97 -32.10
C GLY A 206 -27.38 40.92 -32.58
N LYS A 207 -28.64 40.46 -32.70
CA LYS A 207 -29.76 41.34 -33.07
C LYS A 207 -30.47 41.83 -31.81
N GLU A 208 -30.51 43.14 -31.61
CA GLU A 208 -31.18 43.76 -30.44
C GLU A 208 -32.69 43.95 -30.64
N ASN A 209 -33.15 44.06 -31.89
CA ASN A 209 -34.56 44.31 -32.24
C ASN A 209 -35.43 43.04 -32.35
N VAL A 210 -34.94 41.88 -31.90
CA VAL A 210 -35.71 40.63 -31.92
C VAL A 210 -36.38 40.38 -30.56
N PRO A 211 -37.58 39.78 -30.54
CA PRO A 211 -38.26 39.49 -29.29
C PRO A 211 -37.37 38.65 -28.35
N GLY A 212 -37.32 39.06 -27.09
CA GLY A 212 -36.51 38.41 -26.05
C GLY A 212 -35.01 38.75 -26.08
N ALA A 213 -34.52 39.58 -27.02
CA ALA A 213 -33.09 39.95 -27.09
C ALA A 213 -32.59 40.67 -25.82
N ALA A 214 -33.42 41.55 -25.24
CA ALA A 214 -33.14 42.29 -24.01
C ALA A 214 -33.29 41.45 -22.72
N GLY A 215 -33.67 40.17 -22.83
CA GLY A 215 -33.96 39.31 -21.67
C GLY A 215 -35.36 39.54 -21.07
N TYR A 216 -35.64 38.89 -19.93
CA TYR A 216 -36.83 39.16 -19.13
C TYR A 216 -36.67 40.55 -18.49
N ALA A 217 -37.34 41.54 -19.06
CA ALA A 217 -37.60 42.78 -18.34
C ALA A 217 -38.58 42.45 -17.21
N SER A 218 -38.15 42.63 -15.96
CA SER A 218 -39.07 42.79 -14.83
C SER A 218 -39.72 44.17 -14.90
#